data_AF-A0AAD4WU82-F1
#
_entry.id   AF-A0AAD4WU82-F1
#
_cell.length_a   1.000
_cell.length_b   1.000
_cell.length_c   1.000
_cell.angle_alpha   90.00
_cell.angle_beta   90.00
_cell.angle_gamma   90.00
#
_symmetry.space_group_name_H-M   'P 1'
#
loop_
_entity.id
_entity.type
_entity.pdbx_description
1 polymer ?
#
loop_
_entity_poly.entity_id
_entity_poly.type
_entity_poly.pdbx_seq_one_letter_code
_entity_poly.pdbx_strand_id
1 'polypeptide(L)'
;MREDEPLSAYLTRLFELINEMKSMGAQIKNSEGELSKNRIVQKLLISLTKTYDPVCTVIEQTKDLDAIEVQEVVATLKMFEQMLERHSENTVEKAFASMSVKEASSSSSLGSGQSKKNWKTNGKKWEDKPNLGGK
;
A
#
# COMPACT_ATOMS: atom_id res chain seq x y z
N MET A 1 -14.01 13.04 -6.02
CA MET A 1 -14.14 12.18 -4.84
C MET A 1 -14.37 13.07 -3.65
N ARG A 2 -15.25 12.69 -2.72
CA ARG A 2 -15.40 13.46 -1.46
C ARG A 2 -14.26 13.09 -0.51
N GLU A 3 -13.92 13.97 0.44
CA GLU A 3 -12.78 13.78 1.37
C GLU A 3 -12.94 12.53 2.28
N ASP A 4 -14.18 12.14 2.56
CA ASP A 4 -14.58 11.01 3.42
C ASP A 4 -15.07 9.80 2.62
N GLU A 5 -15.01 9.85 1.29
CA GLU A 5 -15.47 8.78 0.41
C GLU A 5 -14.34 7.78 0.14
N PRO A 6 -14.53 6.48 0.42
CA PRO A 6 -13.52 5.47 0.08
C PRO A 6 -13.40 5.34 -1.44
N LEU A 7 -12.21 4.98 -1.92
CA LEU A 7 -11.93 4.89 -3.37
C LEU A 7 -12.92 3.96 -4.08
N SER A 8 -13.26 2.83 -3.46
CA SER A 8 -14.20 1.86 -4.00
C SER A 8 -15.59 2.45 -4.29
N ALA A 9 -16.15 3.23 -3.34
CA ALA A 9 -17.45 3.86 -3.51
C ALA A 9 -17.42 4.93 -4.61
N TYR A 10 -16.35 5.73 -4.64
CA TYR A 10 -16.13 6.71 -5.69
C TYR A 10 -16.04 6.07 -7.09
N LEU A 11 -15.27 4.98 -7.24
CA LEU A 11 -15.11 4.26 -8.50
C LEU A 11 -16.43 3.67 -8.99
N THR A 12 -17.23 3.07 -8.10
CA THR A 12 -18.57 2.57 -8.45
C THR A 12 -19.43 3.68 -9.03
N ARG A 13 -19.53 4.82 -8.33
CA ARG A 13 -20.29 5.99 -8.79
C ARG A 13 -19.78 6.54 -10.12
N LEU A 14 -18.46 6.58 -10.32
CA LEU A 14 -17.86 7.03 -11.57
C LEU A 14 -18.26 6.11 -12.74
N PHE A 15 -18.21 4.79 -12.55
CA PHE A 15 -18.58 3.84 -13.60
C PHE A 15 -20.08 3.83 -13.89
N GLU A 16 -20.93 3.99 -12.88
CA GLU A 16 -22.37 4.19 -13.04
C GLU A 16 -22.64 5.43 -13.91
N LEU A 17 -22.02 6.57 -13.57
CA LEU A 17 -22.15 7.81 -14.35
C LEU A 17 -21.67 7.63 -15.80
N ILE A 18 -20.53 6.97 -16.02
CA ILE A 18 -20.02 6.68 -17.37
C ILE A 18 -21.01 5.81 -18.14
N ASN A 19 -21.62 4.81 -17.48
CA ASN A 19 -22.60 3.94 -18.10
C ASN A 19 -23.89 4.68 -18.46
N GLU A 20 -24.38 5.55 -17.59
CA GLU A 20 -25.51 6.46 -17.86
C GLU A 20 -25.21 7.37 -19.04
N MET A 21 -24.03 8.01 -19.06
CA MET A 21 -23.61 8.88 -20.16
C MET A 21 -23.50 8.13 -21.48
N LYS A 22 -23.04 6.88 -21.48
CA LYS A 22 -23.02 6.02 -22.67
C LYS A 22 -24.42 5.62 -23.11
N SER A 23 -25.31 5.31 -22.18
CA SER A 23 -26.72 4.98 -22.46
C SER A 23 -27.46 6.16 -23.07
N MET A 24 -27.29 7.37 -22.50
CA MET A 24 -27.85 8.61 -23.05
C MET A 24 -27.22 8.99 -24.39
N GLY A 25 -25.89 8.88 -24.53
CA GLY A 25 -25.19 9.12 -25.80
C GLY A 25 -25.58 8.14 -26.91
N ALA A 26 -25.96 6.90 -26.56
CA ALA A 26 -26.53 5.94 -27.50
C ALA A 26 -27.97 6.29 -27.93
N GLN A 27 -28.70 7.11 -27.17
CA GLN A 27 -29.96 7.72 -27.61
C GLN A 27 -29.73 9.00 -28.42
N ILE A 28 -28.62 9.71 -28.17
CA ILE A 28 -28.22 10.96 -28.86
C ILE A 28 -27.03 10.66 -29.80
N LYS A 29 -27.18 9.73 -30.75
CA LYS A 29 -26.09 9.33 -31.67
C LYS A 29 -25.62 10.42 -32.67
N ASN A 30 -26.00 11.69 -32.47
CA ASN A 30 -25.82 12.77 -33.44
C ASN A 30 -24.97 13.95 -32.92
N SER A 31 -24.30 13.85 -31.76
CA SER A 31 -23.34 14.89 -31.36
C SER A 31 -22.05 14.32 -30.77
N GLU A 32 -20.96 15.02 -31.05
CA GLU A 32 -19.54 14.67 -30.89
C GLU A 32 -19.09 14.61 -29.41
N GLY A 33 -19.80 13.83 -28.58
CA GLY A 33 -19.58 13.68 -27.14
C GLY A 33 -19.14 12.29 -26.72
N GLU A 34 -18.38 11.56 -27.54
CA GLU A 34 -17.94 10.21 -27.20
C GLU A 34 -16.98 10.23 -26.00
N LEU A 35 -17.32 9.47 -24.96
CA LEU A 35 -16.49 9.27 -23.77
C LEU A 35 -15.34 8.32 -24.11
N SER A 36 -14.28 8.89 -24.67
CA SER A 36 -13.03 8.19 -24.97
C SER A 36 -12.35 7.69 -23.68
N LYS A 37 -11.59 6.59 -23.80
CA LYS A 37 -10.87 5.97 -22.68
C LYS A 37 -9.91 6.97 -22.00
N ASN A 38 -9.17 7.75 -22.80
CA ASN A 38 -8.23 8.75 -22.29
C ASN A 38 -8.93 9.82 -21.44
N ARG A 39 -10.12 10.28 -21.85
CA ARG A 39 -10.91 11.27 -21.12
C ARG A 39 -11.44 10.71 -19.80
N ILE A 40 -11.76 9.42 -19.75
CA ILE A 40 -12.11 8.73 -18.50
C ILE A 40 -10.90 8.71 -17.57
N VAL A 41 -9.71 8.34 -18.06
CA VAL A 41 -8.48 8.32 -17.26
C VAL A 41 -8.15 9.70 -16.71
N GLN A 42 -8.16 10.74 -17.54
CA GLN A 42 -7.92 12.11 -17.09
C GLN A 42 -8.93 12.56 -16.02
N LYS A 43 -10.22 12.29 -16.23
CA LYS A 43 -11.26 12.64 -15.25
C LYS A 43 -11.09 11.87 -13.94
N LEU A 44 -10.68 10.61 -14.01
CA LEU A 44 -10.36 9.82 -12.85
C LEU A 44 -9.22 10.49 -12.05
N LEU A 45 -8.07 10.73 -12.68
CA LEU A 45 -6.90 11.30 -11.99
C LEU A 45 -7.16 12.71 -11.41
N ILE A 46 -7.82 13.59 -12.17
CA ILE A 46 -8.08 14.98 -11.76
C ILE A 46 -9.09 15.07 -10.60
N SER A 47 -10.02 14.12 -10.48
CA SER A 47 -11.12 14.22 -9.51
C SER A 47 -10.91 13.42 -8.24
N LEU A 48 -9.75 12.77 -8.06
CA LEU A 48 -9.36 12.17 -6.78
C LEU A 48 -9.05 13.26 -5.74
N THR A 49 -9.06 12.90 -4.46
CA THR A 49 -8.65 13.80 -3.37
C THR A 49 -7.13 13.91 -3.33
N LYS A 50 -6.64 14.99 -2.70
CA LYS A 50 -5.21 15.30 -2.54
C LYS A 50 -4.33 14.16 -1.98
N THR A 51 -4.93 13.22 -1.25
CA THR A 51 -4.24 12.02 -0.74
C THR A 51 -3.65 11.16 -1.86
N TYR A 52 -4.19 11.24 -3.08
CA TYR A 52 -3.75 10.49 -4.25
C TYR A 52 -2.81 11.29 -5.18
N ASP A 53 -2.55 12.58 -4.91
CA ASP A 53 -1.68 13.42 -5.75
C ASP A 53 -0.31 12.77 -6.06
N PRO A 54 0.37 12.07 -5.11
CA PRO A 54 1.64 11.43 -5.41
C PRO A 54 1.53 10.34 -6.48
N VAL A 55 0.50 9.49 -6.42
CA VAL A 55 0.32 8.42 -7.41
C VAL A 55 -0.20 8.97 -8.74
N CYS A 56 -1.07 9.98 -8.72
CA CYS A 56 -1.50 10.67 -9.94
C CYS A 56 -0.31 11.28 -10.69
N THR A 57 0.57 11.98 -9.98
CA THR A 57 1.79 12.58 -10.54
C THR A 57 2.69 11.52 -11.21
N VAL A 58 2.91 10.38 -10.54
CA VAL A 58 3.72 9.29 -11.09
C VAL A 58 3.09 8.71 -12.36
N ILE A 59 1.77 8.51 -12.38
CA ILE A 59 1.07 8.02 -13.57
C ILE A 59 1.23 9.01 -14.72
N GLU A 60 0.98 10.30 -14.49
CA GLU A 60 1.10 11.36 -15.50
C GLU A 60 2.52 11.48 -16.08
N GLN A 61 3.55 11.24 -15.27
CA GLN A 61 4.94 11.33 -15.70
C GLN A 61 5.45 10.07 -16.40
N THR A 62 4.90 8.90 -16.10
CA THR A 62 5.48 7.61 -16.53
C THR A 62 4.64 6.86 -17.55
N LYS A 63 3.39 7.25 -17.76
CA LYS A 63 2.44 6.55 -18.63
C LYS A 63 1.90 7.49 -19.71
N ASP A 64 1.62 6.90 -20.87
CA ASP A 64 0.86 7.56 -21.92
C ASP A 64 -0.65 7.46 -21.61
N LEU A 65 -1.28 8.60 -21.34
CA LEU A 65 -2.70 8.67 -20.97
C LEU A 65 -3.64 8.31 -22.13
N ASP A 66 -3.17 8.35 -23.38
CA ASP A 66 -3.97 7.96 -24.54
C ASP A 66 -3.95 6.44 -24.78
N ALA A 67 -2.89 5.76 -24.34
CA ALA A 67 -2.70 4.33 -24.49
C ALA A 67 -3.09 3.51 -23.25
N ILE A 68 -2.97 4.08 -22.04
CA ILE A 68 -3.20 3.35 -20.78
C ILE A 68 -4.66 2.88 -20.63
N GLU A 69 -4.82 1.66 -20.12
CA GLU A 69 -6.13 1.14 -19.81
C GLU A 69 -6.68 1.68 -18.49
N VAL A 70 -7.97 2.00 -18.46
CA VAL A 70 -8.68 2.45 -17.24
C VAL A 70 -8.50 1.43 -16.10
N GLN A 71 -8.50 0.14 -16.42
CA GLN A 71 -8.32 -0.92 -15.42
C GLN A 71 -6.93 -0.92 -14.78
N GLU A 72 -5.88 -0.60 -15.55
CA GLU A 72 -4.51 -0.49 -15.03
C GLU A 72 -4.38 0.68 -14.05
N VAL A 73 -5.00 1.83 -14.37
CA VAL A 73 -5.06 2.98 -13.47
C VAL A 73 -5.80 2.62 -12.18
N VAL A 74 -6.97 1.98 -12.29
CA VAL A 74 -7.75 1.54 -11.13
C VAL A 74 -6.96 0.55 -10.25
N ALA A 75 -6.26 -0.40 -10.85
CA ALA A 75 -5.42 -1.35 -10.10
C ALA A 75 -4.30 -0.63 -9.34
N THR A 76 -3.63 0.33 -9.99
CA THR A 76 -2.57 1.14 -9.38
C THR A 76 -3.09 1.96 -8.19
N LEU A 77 -4.26 2.61 -8.35
CA LEU A 77 -4.89 3.37 -7.28
C LEU A 77 -5.27 2.49 -6.08
N LYS A 78 -5.81 1.29 -6.31
CA LYS A 78 -6.14 0.34 -5.24
C LYS A 78 -4.90 -0.15 -4.48
N MET A 79 -3.81 -0.44 -5.20
CA MET A 79 -2.54 -0.79 -4.56
C MET A 79 -1.99 0.37 -3.72
N PHE A 80 -2.13 1.60 -4.20
CA PHE A 80 -1.74 2.78 -3.45
C PHE A 80 -2.59 2.97 -2.18
N GLU A 81 -3.91 2.79 -2.25
CA GLU A 81 -4.80 2.82 -1.08
C GLU A 81 -4.39 1.77 -0.02
N GLN A 82 -4.07 0.54 -0.44
CA GLN A 82 -3.53 -0.49 0.46
C GLN A 82 -2.18 -0.11 1.08
N MET A 83 -1.34 0.60 0.34
CA MET A 83 -0.06 1.08 0.85
C MET A 83 -0.28 2.16 1.92
N LEU A 84 -1.20 3.11 1.69
CA LEU A 84 -1.59 4.10 2.70
C LEU A 84 -2.06 3.43 3.99
N GLU A 85 -2.89 2.38 3.88
CA GLU A 85 -3.39 1.63 5.05
C GLU A 85 -2.27 0.90 5.81
N ARG A 86 -1.26 0.35 5.13
CA ARG A 86 -0.10 -0.26 5.81
C ARG A 86 0.75 0.75 6.56
N HIS A 87 0.75 2.00 6.12
CA HIS A 87 1.56 3.07 6.70
C HIS A 87 0.78 3.98 7.64
N SER A 88 -0.55 3.83 7.75
CA SER A 88 -1.41 4.65 8.61
C SER A 88 -1.32 4.31 10.10
N GLU A 89 -0.78 3.14 10.49
CA GLU A 89 -0.76 2.71 11.89
C GLU A 89 0.56 2.05 12.36
N ASN A 90 1.28 2.76 13.25
CA ASN A 90 1.99 2.23 14.44
C ASN A 90 2.82 0.94 14.34
N THR A 91 3.55 0.69 13.24
CA THR A 91 4.54 -0.42 13.25
C THR A 91 5.72 -0.11 14.18
N VAL A 92 6.07 1.17 14.34
CA VAL A 92 7.25 1.60 15.11
C VAL A 92 7.00 1.50 16.63
N GLU A 93 5.81 1.87 17.11
CA GLU A 93 5.52 1.87 18.56
C GLU A 93 5.47 0.46 19.16
N LYS A 94 4.97 -0.53 18.40
CA LYS A 94 4.90 -1.93 18.87
C LYS A 94 6.27 -2.62 18.92
N ALA A 95 7.21 -2.27 18.03
CA ALA A 95 8.55 -2.85 18.03
C ALA A 95 9.37 -2.40 19.25
N PHE A 96 9.30 -1.12 19.62
CA PHE A 96 10.04 -0.56 20.76
C PHE A 96 9.44 -0.89 22.12
N ALA A 97 8.11 -1.11 22.22
CA ALA A 97 7.48 -1.53 23.47
C ALA A 97 8.01 -2.87 23.99
N SER A 98 8.52 -3.74 23.11
CA SER A 98 9.10 -5.04 23.49
C SER A 98 10.50 -4.95 24.09
N MET A 99 11.19 -3.81 23.95
CA MET A 99 12.56 -3.58 24.43
C MET A 99 12.65 -2.89 25.80
N SER A 100 11.53 -2.69 26.51
CA SER A 100 11.59 -2.26 27.91
C SER A 100 12.18 -3.38 28.79
N VAL A 101 13.51 -3.39 28.88
CA VAL A 101 14.25 -4.14 29.89
C VAL A 101 13.88 -3.53 31.24
N LYS A 102 13.02 -4.20 32.01
CA LYS A 102 12.93 -3.95 33.44
C LYS A 102 14.31 -4.23 34.03
N GLU A 103 15.03 -3.19 34.44
CA GLU A 103 16.15 -3.32 35.36
C GLU A 103 15.62 -4.04 36.61
N ALA A 104 15.99 -5.31 36.75
CA ALA A 104 15.74 -6.06 37.96
C ALA A 104 16.72 -5.56 39.02
N SER A 105 16.34 -4.49 39.73
CA SER A 105 16.94 -4.18 41.02
C SER A 105 16.51 -5.24 42.02
N SER A 106 17.52 -5.86 42.62
CA SER A 106 17.46 -6.94 43.59
C SER A 106 16.57 -6.63 44.80
N SER A 107 15.56 -7.47 45.07
CA SER A 107 15.18 -7.84 46.45
C SER A 107 14.23 -9.06 46.50
N SER A 108 14.75 -10.11 47.15
CA SER A 108 14.06 -11.11 48.00
C SER A 108 12.72 -11.76 47.59
N SER A 109 12.84 -13.04 47.18
CA SER A 109 12.11 -14.22 47.69
C SER A 109 10.57 -14.23 47.75
N LEU A 110 9.93 -15.00 46.85
CA LEU A 110 9.11 -16.21 47.10
C LEU A 110 8.23 -16.47 45.86
N GLY A 111 8.15 -17.71 45.38
CA GLY A 111 7.10 -18.09 44.41
C GLY A 111 7.53 -19.15 43.40
N SER A 112 7.18 -20.39 43.72
CA SER A 112 7.31 -21.60 42.90
C SER A 112 6.83 -21.43 41.45
N GLY A 113 7.62 -21.96 40.51
CA GLY A 113 7.25 -22.05 39.10
C GLY A 113 8.40 -22.59 38.24
N GLN A 114 8.73 -23.87 38.39
CA GLN A 114 9.70 -24.54 37.53
C GLN A 114 9.24 -24.50 36.07
N SER A 115 9.91 -23.70 35.24
CA SER A 115 9.88 -23.86 33.79
C SER A 115 11.32 -23.85 33.29
N LYS A 116 11.91 -25.05 33.19
CA LYS A 116 13.24 -25.26 32.60
C LYS A 116 13.17 -24.98 31.11
N LYS A 117 13.43 -23.74 30.69
CA LYS A 117 13.65 -23.39 29.28
C LYS A 117 15.07 -23.79 28.88
N ASN A 118 15.21 -24.97 28.29
CA ASN A 118 16.46 -25.46 27.74
C ASN A 118 16.73 -24.76 26.39
N TRP A 119 17.39 -23.61 26.42
CA TRP A 119 17.89 -22.95 25.21
C TRP A 119 19.19 -23.62 24.78
N LYS A 120 19.11 -24.55 23.84
CA LYS A 120 20.29 -25.00 23.09
C LYS A 120 20.69 -23.89 22.14
N THR A 121 21.66 -23.07 22.53
CA THR A 121 22.40 -22.21 21.61
C THR A 121 23.25 -23.13 20.72
N ASN A 122 22.71 -23.51 19.57
CA ASN A 122 23.50 -24.20 18.55
C ASN A 122 24.39 -23.15 17.87
N GLY A 123 25.43 -22.70 18.59
CA GLY A 123 26.46 -21.83 18.08
C GLY A 123 27.22 -22.56 16.98
N LYS A 124 26.85 -22.31 15.73
CA LYS A 124 27.73 -22.60 14.59
C LYS A 124 28.99 -21.75 14.76
N LYS A 125 30.03 -22.35 15.33
CA LYS A 125 31.41 -21.83 15.21
C LYS A 125 31.74 -21.81 13.72
N TRP A 126 31.96 -20.61 13.20
CA TRP A 126 32.66 -20.44 11.94
C TRP A 126 34.12 -20.77 12.26
N GLU A 127 34.65 -21.84 11.67
CA GLU A 127 36.07 -22.16 11.79
C GLU A 127 36.81 -21.49 10.63
N ASP A 128 37.75 -20.60 10.97
CA ASP A 128 38.70 -20.02 10.04
C ASP A 128 39.54 -21.11 9.36
N LYS A 129 39.55 -21.12 8.02
CA LYS A 129 40.40 -22.00 7.23
C LYS A 129 41.87 -21.58 7.39
N PRO A 130 42.81 -22.52 7.59
CA PRO A 130 44.24 -22.17 7.60
C PRO A 130 44.73 -21.80 6.19
N ASN A 131 45.39 -20.64 6.12
CA ASN A 131 46.07 -20.10 4.96
C ASN A 131 47.27 -20.99 4.57
N LEU A 132 47.18 -21.70 3.45
CA LEU A 132 48.34 -22.33 2.81
C LEU A 132 49.15 -21.26 2.07
N GLY A 133 50.03 -20.61 2.82
CA GLY A 133 51.09 -19.76 2.26
C GLY A 133 52.13 -20.63 1.55
N GLY A 134 52.12 -20.58 0.22
CA GLY A 134 53.21 -21.09 -0.60
C GLY A 134 54.35 -20.07 -0.66
N LYS A 135 55.52 -20.46 -0.15
CA LYS A 135 56.81 -20.52 -0.86
C LYS A 135 57.92 -20.89 0.12
#